data_AF-A0A962F7T4-F1
#
_entry.id   AF-A0A962F7T4-F1
#
_cell.length_a   1.000
_cell.length_b   1.000
_cell.length_c   1.000
_cell.angle_alpha   90.00
_cell.angle_beta   90.00
_cell.angle_gamma   90.00
#
_symmetry.space_group_name_H-M   'P 1'
#
loop_
_entity.id
_entity.type
_entity.pdbx_description
1 polymer ?
#
loop_
_entity_poly.entity_id
_entity_poly.type
_entity_poly.pdbx_seq_one_letter_code
_entity_poly.pdbx_strand_id
1 'polypeptide(L)'
;MARPRLFTIPPGVPYLATFVRELLDGAIIPGLSHAAGPLALTDLTIYVPTRRATRALIAEFAAQSKRGATLLPKIRPLGAVDEEASLFAEPDEAFASFDPSIPPAIGEIERRFLLASLVHRWSQQLRGAIVGVGRDGEIITDAAQTLVVGATPADALALAGELADLIDEFIVEGAHWSAVRRLAAEDYDRYWGISAEFLKIAIELWPDILRERNAIDLATRRARLIDR
;
A
#
# COMPACT_ATOMS: atom_id res chain seq x y z
N MET A 1 -4.10 -4.68 -35.70
CA MET A 1 -4.37 -4.75 -34.24
C MET A 1 -3.78 -6.04 -33.71
N ALA A 2 -2.95 -5.98 -32.66
CA ALA A 2 -2.46 -7.20 -32.01
C ALA A 2 -3.64 -7.91 -31.33
N ARG A 3 -3.71 -9.25 -31.43
CA ARG A 3 -4.72 -10.04 -30.69
C ARG A 3 -4.54 -9.83 -29.19
N PRO A 4 -5.63 -9.62 -28.42
CA PRO A 4 -5.54 -9.51 -26.96
C PRO A 4 -5.00 -10.83 -26.39
N ARG A 5 -3.98 -10.75 -25.52
CA ARG A 5 -3.37 -11.90 -24.82
C ARG A 5 -4.16 -12.24 -23.55
N LEU A 6 -5.45 -12.46 -23.70
CA LEU A 6 -6.36 -12.82 -22.61
C LEU A 6 -6.65 -14.33 -22.67
N PHE A 7 -6.39 -15.01 -21.56
CA PHE A 7 -6.65 -16.45 -21.40
C PHE A 7 -7.61 -16.67 -20.25
N THR A 8 -8.34 -17.79 -20.28
CA THR A 8 -9.27 -18.19 -19.22
C THR A 8 -9.06 -19.65 -18.86
N ILE A 9 -9.28 -19.99 -17.60
CA ILE A 9 -9.25 -21.36 -17.10
C ILE A 9 -10.67 -21.69 -16.60
N PRO A 10 -11.27 -22.82 -17.04
CA PRO A 10 -12.60 -23.22 -16.59
C PRO A 10 -12.67 -23.36 -15.05
N PRO A 11 -13.78 -22.96 -14.40
CA PRO A 11 -13.89 -22.99 -12.94
C PRO A 11 -13.87 -24.40 -12.34
N GLY A 12 -14.07 -25.45 -13.14
CA GLY A 12 -14.10 -26.84 -12.70
C GLY A 12 -12.74 -27.56 -12.68
N VAL A 13 -11.65 -26.90 -13.07
CA VAL A 13 -10.31 -27.50 -13.05
C VAL A 13 -9.40 -26.81 -12.03
N PRO A 14 -8.40 -27.51 -11.45
CA PRO A 14 -7.46 -26.89 -10.53
C PRO A 14 -6.70 -25.75 -11.23
N TYR A 15 -6.96 -24.51 -10.81
CA TYR A 15 -6.54 -23.31 -11.54
C TYR A 15 -5.01 -23.22 -11.67
N LEU A 16 -4.28 -23.26 -10.54
CA LEU A 16 -2.83 -23.07 -10.53
C LEU A 16 -2.11 -24.24 -11.23
N ALA A 17 -2.53 -25.48 -10.97
CA ALA A 17 -1.93 -26.63 -11.61
C ALA A 17 -2.13 -26.59 -13.14
N THR A 18 -3.32 -26.19 -13.60
CA THR A 18 -3.62 -25.99 -15.02
C THR A 18 -2.77 -24.86 -15.60
N PHE A 19 -2.72 -23.71 -14.94
CA PHE A 19 -1.91 -22.57 -15.36
C PHE A 19 -0.43 -22.95 -15.55
N VAL A 20 0.18 -23.61 -14.56
CA VAL A 20 1.59 -24.02 -14.63
C VAL A 20 1.82 -25.00 -15.77
N ARG A 21 0.94 -25.99 -15.95
CA ARG A 21 1.05 -26.94 -17.08
C ARG A 21 1.00 -26.23 -18.43
N GLU A 22 -0.05 -25.43 -18.67
CA GLU A 22 -0.24 -24.74 -19.95
C GLU A 22 0.87 -23.70 -20.21
N LEU A 23 1.43 -23.10 -19.15
CA LEU A 23 2.61 -22.23 -19.25
C LEU A 23 3.84 -23.03 -19.71
N LEU A 24 4.16 -24.13 -19.02
CA LEU A 24 5.34 -24.95 -19.31
C LEU A 24 5.24 -25.75 -20.63
N ASP A 25 4.04 -25.93 -21.16
CA ASP A 25 3.77 -26.53 -22.47
C ASP A 25 3.78 -25.50 -23.61
N GLY A 26 3.91 -24.21 -23.29
CA GLY A 26 4.03 -23.12 -24.27
C GLY A 26 2.72 -22.65 -24.88
N ALA A 27 1.58 -23.05 -24.31
CA ALA A 27 0.27 -22.62 -24.75
C ALA A 27 -0.01 -21.14 -24.43
N ILE A 28 0.54 -20.65 -23.31
CA ILE A 28 0.39 -19.24 -22.89
C ILE A 28 1.45 -18.35 -23.56
N ILE A 29 2.71 -18.79 -23.58
CA ILE A 29 3.83 -18.07 -24.19
C ILE A 29 4.49 -18.99 -25.22
N PRO A 30 4.25 -18.76 -26.53
CA PRO A 30 4.85 -19.56 -27.58
C PRO A 30 6.38 -19.57 -27.47
N GLY A 31 6.99 -20.76 -27.48
CA GLY A 31 8.43 -20.94 -27.36
C GLY A 31 8.94 -21.15 -25.92
N LEU A 32 8.13 -20.84 -24.91
CA LEU A 32 8.37 -21.30 -23.56
C LEU A 32 7.97 -22.77 -23.47
N SER A 33 8.93 -23.69 -23.45
CA SER A 33 8.62 -25.10 -23.25
C SER A 33 9.63 -25.71 -22.29
N HIS A 34 9.31 -26.89 -21.73
CA HIS A 34 10.28 -27.72 -21.03
C HIS A 34 11.57 -27.99 -21.85
N ALA A 35 11.52 -27.87 -23.19
CA ALA A 35 12.67 -28.04 -24.08
C ALA A 35 13.53 -26.77 -24.23
N ALA A 36 13.06 -25.60 -23.75
CA ALA A 36 13.80 -24.33 -23.81
C ALA A 36 14.96 -24.25 -22.80
N GLY A 37 15.18 -25.30 -22.00
CA GLY A 37 16.31 -25.41 -21.08
C GLY A 37 16.01 -24.91 -19.66
N PRO A 38 16.95 -25.11 -18.71
CA PRO A 38 16.72 -24.86 -17.27
C PRO A 38 16.59 -23.38 -16.90
N LEU A 39 16.94 -22.47 -17.82
CA LEU A 39 16.87 -21.02 -17.62
C LEU A 39 15.63 -20.40 -18.27
N ALA A 40 14.79 -21.15 -18.97
CA ALA A 40 13.68 -20.58 -19.74
C ALA A 40 12.70 -19.75 -18.90
N LEU A 41 12.56 -20.09 -17.61
CA LEU A 41 11.63 -19.41 -16.70
C LEU A 41 12.22 -18.13 -16.08
N THR A 42 13.54 -17.92 -16.09
CA THR A 42 14.18 -16.83 -15.33
C THR A 42 13.82 -15.44 -15.85
N ASP A 43 13.50 -15.35 -17.14
CA ASP A 43 13.14 -14.10 -17.81
C ASP A 43 11.68 -13.73 -17.61
N LEU A 44 10.87 -14.62 -17.01
CA LEU A 44 9.46 -14.39 -16.76
C LEU A 44 9.23 -13.71 -15.41
N THR A 45 8.31 -12.75 -15.41
CA THR A 45 7.72 -12.19 -14.19
C THR A 45 6.24 -12.51 -14.16
N ILE A 46 5.76 -13.11 -13.07
CA ILE A 46 4.36 -13.50 -12.87
C ILE A 46 3.80 -12.68 -11.72
N TYR A 47 2.80 -11.86 -12.01
CA TYR A 47 2.07 -11.12 -10.99
C TYR A 47 0.89 -11.95 -10.46
N VAL A 48 0.76 -12.02 -9.13
CA VAL A 48 -0.29 -12.80 -8.45
C VAL A 48 -1.06 -11.92 -7.47
N PRO A 49 -2.33 -12.25 -7.16
CA PRO A 49 -3.16 -11.37 -6.33
C PRO A 49 -2.67 -11.30 -4.88
N THR A 50 -2.18 -12.39 -4.31
CA THR A 50 -1.82 -12.46 -2.88
C THR A 50 -0.51 -13.20 -2.64
N ARG A 51 0.08 -13.01 -1.45
CA ARG A 51 1.24 -13.78 -0.99
C ARG A 51 0.94 -15.28 -0.88
N ARG A 52 -0.28 -15.64 -0.50
CA ARG A 52 -0.74 -17.05 -0.49
C ARG A 52 -0.70 -17.63 -1.90
N ALA A 53 -1.13 -16.88 -2.91
CA ALA A 53 -1.03 -17.29 -4.31
C ALA A 53 0.43 -17.44 -4.76
N THR A 54 1.36 -16.59 -4.31
CA THR A 54 2.81 -16.77 -4.57
C THR A 54 3.30 -18.12 -4.07
N ARG A 55 3.05 -18.45 -2.78
CA ARG A 55 3.49 -19.71 -2.17
C ARG A 55 2.87 -20.92 -2.86
N ALA A 56 1.57 -20.86 -3.14
CA ALA A 56 0.86 -21.92 -3.85
C ALA A 56 1.42 -22.13 -5.27
N LEU A 57 1.71 -21.05 -6.00
CA LEU A 57 2.28 -21.14 -7.34
C LEU A 57 3.71 -21.71 -7.34
N ILE A 58 4.54 -21.34 -6.36
CA ILE A 58 5.88 -21.94 -6.17
C ILE A 58 5.77 -23.46 -5.96
N ALA A 59 4.84 -23.90 -5.11
CA ALA A 59 4.60 -25.32 -4.85
C ALA A 59 4.16 -26.07 -6.12
N GLU A 60 3.31 -25.46 -6.94
CA GLU A 60 2.86 -26.05 -8.21
C GLU A 60 3.99 -26.18 -9.24
N PHE A 61 4.85 -25.16 -9.38
CA PHE A 61 6.05 -25.28 -10.22
C PHE A 61 6.98 -26.39 -9.74
N ALA A 62 7.19 -26.50 -8.42
CA ALA A 62 8.02 -27.56 -7.85
C ALA A 62 7.43 -28.95 -8.09
N ALA A 63 6.12 -29.12 -7.90
CA ALA A 63 5.42 -30.39 -8.09
C ALA A 63 5.44 -30.87 -9.54
N GLN A 64 5.39 -29.95 -10.51
CA GLN A 64 5.36 -30.26 -11.94
C GLN A 64 6.74 -30.29 -12.59
N SER A 65 7.81 -30.02 -11.84
CA SER A 65 9.19 -30.10 -12.32
C SER A 65 9.57 -31.55 -12.64
N LYS A 66 9.83 -31.84 -13.93
CA LYS A 66 10.22 -33.19 -14.40
C LYS A 66 11.71 -33.49 -14.23
N ARG A 67 12.56 -32.50 -13.92
CA ARG A 67 14.03 -32.64 -13.83
C ARG A 67 14.58 -31.80 -12.68
N GLY A 68 15.25 -32.44 -11.73
CA GLY A 68 16.18 -31.83 -10.77
C GLY A 68 15.77 -30.44 -10.21
N ALA A 69 16.75 -29.61 -9.91
CA ALA A 69 16.52 -28.21 -9.56
C ALA A 69 16.23 -27.39 -10.82
N THR A 70 15.17 -26.58 -10.79
CA THR A 70 14.80 -25.61 -11.83
C THR A 70 14.80 -24.21 -11.24
N LEU A 71 15.23 -23.22 -12.01
CA LEU A 71 15.10 -21.82 -11.61
C LEU A 71 13.67 -21.36 -11.87
N LEU A 72 13.06 -20.76 -10.86
CA LEU A 72 11.68 -20.28 -10.92
C LEU A 72 11.58 -18.91 -11.59
N PRO A 73 10.42 -18.58 -12.17
CA PRO A 73 10.14 -17.22 -12.61
C PRO A 73 10.08 -16.27 -11.42
N LYS A 74 10.20 -14.97 -11.68
CA LYS A 74 10.02 -13.92 -10.68
C LYS A 74 8.53 -13.81 -10.34
N ILE A 75 8.08 -14.40 -9.23
CA ILE A 75 6.67 -14.34 -8.82
C ILE A 75 6.47 -13.18 -7.85
N ARG A 76 5.66 -12.19 -8.23
CA ARG A 76 5.44 -10.94 -7.49
C ARG A 76 3.98 -10.80 -7.07
N PRO A 77 3.66 -10.67 -5.77
CA PRO A 77 2.31 -10.30 -5.37
C PRO A 77 2.03 -8.84 -5.73
N LEU A 78 0.82 -8.55 -6.23
CA LEU A 78 0.39 -7.18 -6.58
C LEU A 78 0.06 -6.33 -5.34
N GLY A 79 -0.27 -6.95 -4.21
CA GLY A 79 -0.56 -6.26 -2.97
C GLY A 79 -1.44 -7.13 -2.09
N ALA A 80 -0.98 -7.44 -0.88
CA ALA A 80 -1.78 -8.19 0.08
C ALA A 80 -2.66 -7.21 0.86
N VAL A 81 -3.96 -7.28 0.63
CA VAL A 81 -4.92 -7.18 1.74
C VAL A 81 -5.01 -8.59 2.32
N ASP A 82 -3.99 -9.00 3.07
CA ASP A 82 -4.10 -10.13 3.98
C ASP A 82 -3.83 -9.49 5.34
N GLU A 83 -4.91 -9.12 6.05
CA GLU A 83 -4.85 -8.45 7.35
C GLU A 83 -3.98 -9.23 8.35
N GLU A 84 -3.88 -10.56 8.18
CA GLU A 84 -3.01 -11.44 8.98
C GLU A 84 -1.51 -11.29 8.67
N ALA A 85 -1.12 -10.69 7.53
CA ALA A 85 0.26 -10.60 7.07
C ALA A 85 0.95 -9.26 7.38
N SER A 86 0.24 -8.28 7.94
CA SER A 86 0.83 -7.00 8.38
C SER A 86 1.74 -7.18 9.60
N LEU A 87 1.41 -8.11 10.49
CA LEU A 87 2.15 -8.37 11.74
C LEU A 87 3.53 -9.01 11.52
N PHE A 88 3.79 -9.60 10.35
CA PHE A 88 5.06 -10.24 10.02
C PHE A 88 5.57 -9.70 8.68
N ALA A 89 6.21 -8.53 8.72
CA ALA A 89 7.06 -8.09 7.64
C ALA A 89 8.27 -9.04 7.55
N GLU A 90 8.16 -10.07 6.70
CA GLU A 90 9.31 -10.93 6.37
C GLU A 90 10.43 -10.08 5.74
N PRO A 91 11.69 -10.28 6.12
CA PRO A 91 12.85 -9.56 5.58
C PRO A 91 13.05 -9.72 4.06
N ASP A 92 12.28 -10.57 3.38
CA ASP A 92 12.37 -10.79 1.94
C ASP A 92 11.95 -9.58 1.07
N GLU A 93 11.16 -8.63 1.57
CA GLU A 93 10.98 -7.34 0.86
C GLU A 93 12.30 -6.54 0.77
N ALA A 94 13.23 -6.75 1.72
CA ALA A 94 14.57 -6.18 1.64
C ALA A 94 15.47 -6.91 0.62
N PHE A 95 15.26 -8.21 0.38
CA PHE A 95 16.06 -8.99 -0.58
C PHE A 95 15.56 -8.86 -2.04
N ALA A 96 14.26 -8.70 -2.27
CA ALA A 96 13.68 -8.65 -3.62
C ALA A 96 13.80 -7.28 -4.32
N SER A 97 14.26 -6.23 -3.63
CA SER A 97 14.16 -4.84 -4.11
C SER A 97 15.30 -3.92 -3.63
N PHE A 98 16.56 -4.37 -3.75
CA PHE A 98 17.69 -3.42 -3.77
C PHE A 98 17.69 -2.63 -5.09
N ASP A 99 16.70 -1.76 -5.28
CA ASP A 99 16.79 -0.69 -6.26
C ASP A 99 17.29 0.57 -5.54
N PRO A 100 18.55 0.98 -5.74
CA PRO A 100 19.11 2.17 -5.12
C PRO A 100 18.43 3.47 -5.58
N SER A 101 17.64 3.44 -6.66
CA SER A 101 16.89 4.60 -7.13
C SER A 101 15.58 4.86 -6.37
N ILE A 102 15.13 3.92 -5.53
CA ILE A 102 13.90 4.07 -4.74
C ILE A 102 14.27 4.21 -3.25
N PRO A 103 13.91 5.34 -2.60
CA PRO A 103 14.15 5.54 -1.16
C PRO A 103 13.51 4.44 -0.30
N PRO A 104 14.12 4.07 0.84
CA PRO A 104 13.56 3.06 1.73
C PRO A 104 12.16 3.44 2.21
N ALA A 105 11.32 2.44 2.46
CA ALA A 105 10.03 2.66 3.11
C ALA A 105 10.27 2.94 4.60
N ILE A 106 9.53 3.91 5.16
CA ILE A 106 9.50 4.11 6.61
C ILE A 106 8.90 2.88 7.30
N GLY A 107 9.45 2.49 8.45
CA GLY A 107 8.94 1.35 9.21
C GLY A 107 7.54 1.60 9.75
N GLU A 108 6.68 0.57 9.80
CA GLU A 108 5.28 0.69 10.24
C GLU A 108 5.16 1.26 11.66
N ILE A 109 5.95 0.72 12.60
CA ILE A 109 5.96 1.19 14.00
C ILE A 109 6.45 2.64 14.08
N GLU A 110 7.53 2.98 13.37
CA GLU A 110 8.05 4.35 13.34
C GLU A 110 7.02 5.32 12.78
N ARG A 111 6.39 4.97 11.65
CA ARG A 111 5.30 5.74 11.02
C ARG A 111 4.16 5.95 12.00
N ARG A 112 3.69 4.88 12.66
CA ARG A 112 2.60 4.93 13.64
C ARG A 112 2.90 5.92 14.78
N PHE A 113 4.10 5.86 15.36
CA PHE A 113 4.49 6.76 16.47
C PHE A 113 4.72 8.20 16.02
N LEU A 114 5.27 8.43 14.82
CA LEU A 114 5.44 9.77 14.28
C LEU A 114 4.09 10.45 14.01
N LEU A 115 3.17 9.73 13.34
CA LEU A 115 1.82 10.22 13.10
C LEU A 115 1.08 10.45 14.43
N ALA A 116 1.18 9.53 15.40
CA ALA A 116 0.58 9.71 16.72
C ALA A 116 1.12 10.95 17.44
N SER A 117 2.41 11.24 17.30
CA SER A 117 3.02 12.46 17.86
C SER A 117 2.45 13.73 17.22
N LEU A 118 2.20 13.72 15.90
CA LEU A 118 1.57 14.83 15.19
C LEU A 118 0.11 15.02 15.61
N VAL A 119 -0.66 13.93 15.66
CA VAL A 119 -2.06 13.93 16.11
C VAL A 119 -2.17 14.43 17.54
N HIS A 120 -1.31 13.94 18.44
CA HIS A 120 -1.31 14.38 19.83
C HIS A 120 -0.97 15.86 19.95
N ARG A 121 0.05 16.35 19.22
CA ARG A 121 0.41 17.77 19.21
C ARG A 121 -0.72 18.65 18.68
N TRP A 122 -1.38 18.23 17.61
CA TRP A 122 -2.54 18.92 17.06
C TRP A 122 -3.67 19.00 18.10
N SER A 123 -4.00 17.89 18.76
CA SER A 123 -5.00 17.82 19.82
C SER A 123 -4.68 18.78 20.98
N GLN A 124 -3.43 18.83 21.46
CA GLN A 124 -3.00 19.73 22.54
C GLN A 124 -3.09 21.22 22.19
N GLN A 125 -3.08 21.58 20.91
CA GLN A 125 -3.24 22.98 20.47
C GLN A 125 -4.71 23.44 20.53
N LEU A 126 -5.66 22.51 20.61
CA LEU A 126 -7.09 22.80 20.63
C LEU A 126 -7.52 23.12 22.07
N ARG A 127 -7.77 24.41 22.35
CA ARG A 127 -8.15 24.91 23.69
C ARG A 127 -9.62 24.73 24.05
N GLY A 128 -10.34 23.84 23.36
CA GLY A 128 -11.78 23.61 23.50
C GLY A 128 -12.33 22.88 22.28
N ALA A 129 -13.59 22.46 22.35
CA ALA A 129 -14.28 21.85 21.21
C ALA A 129 -14.25 22.83 20.04
N ILE A 130 -13.79 22.38 18.88
CA ILE A 130 -13.83 23.22 17.71
C ILE A 130 -15.29 23.37 17.35
N VAL A 131 -15.78 24.60 17.46
CA VAL A 131 -17.15 24.91 17.12
C VAL A 131 -17.23 25.40 15.70
N GLY A 132 -16.17 25.98 15.10
CA GLY A 132 -16.09 26.24 13.65
C GLY A 132 -14.75 26.81 13.21
N VAL A 133 -14.67 27.24 11.94
CA VAL A 133 -13.48 27.87 11.34
C VAL A 133 -13.87 29.23 10.74
N GLY A 134 -13.08 30.26 11.05
CA GLY A 134 -13.22 31.62 10.54
C GLY A 134 -12.93 31.73 9.04
N ARG A 135 -13.26 32.88 8.44
CA ARG A 135 -13.08 33.13 6.99
C ARG A 135 -11.60 33.16 6.54
N ASP A 136 -10.71 33.32 7.49
CA ASP A 136 -9.25 33.36 7.38
C ASP A 136 -8.58 32.03 7.77
N GLY A 137 -9.37 31.02 8.16
CA GLY A 137 -8.86 29.74 8.65
C GLY A 137 -8.59 29.71 10.16
N GLU A 138 -8.95 30.75 10.93
CA GLU A 138 -8.82 30.71 12.39
C GLU A 138 -9.78 29.67 13.00
N ILE A 139 -9.25 28.77 13.84
CA ILE A 139 -10.04 27.78 14.55
C ILE A 139 -10.81 28.46 15.68
N ILE A 140 -12.14 28.44 15.62
CA ILE A 140 -13.02 28.96 16.66
C ILE A 140 -13.35 27.82 17.61
N THR A 141 -12.84 27.90 18.84
CA THR A 141 -13.11 26.92 19.90
C THR A 141 -14.11 27.44 20.93
N ASP A 142 -14.93 26.53 21.46
CA ASP A 142 -15.74 26.77 22.65
C ASP A 142 -15.00 26.20 23.87
N ALA A 143 -14.50 27.08 24.73
CA ALA A 143 -13.77 26.69 25.93
C ALA A 143 -14.66 26.02 26.99
N ALA A 144 -15.98 26.14 26.90
CA ALA A 144 -16.92 25.48 27.79
C ALA A 144 -17.15 24.00 27.44
N GLN A 145 -16.74 23.57 26.24
CA GLN A 145 -16.88 22.20 25.76
C GLN A 145 -15.49 21.57 25.57
N THR A 146 -15.29 20.37 26.09
CA THR A 146 -14.02 19.65 25.93
C THR A 146 -14.00 18.91 24.59
N LEU A 147 -12.98 19.12 23.76
CA LEU A 147 -12.72 18.27 22.60
C LEU A 147 -12.17 16.92 23.09
N VAL A 148 -12.80 15.82 22.66
CA VAL A 148 -12.41 14.45 23.10
C VAL A 148 -11.56 13.72 22.05
N VAL A 149 -11.34 14.30 20.86
CA VAL A 149 -10.59 13.64 19.78
C VAL A 149 -9.09 13.69 20.05
N GLY A 150 -8.44 12.53 20.17
CA GLY A 150 -7.00 12.43 20.40
C GLY A 150 -6.56 13.00 21.77
N ALA A 151 -7.47 13.03 22.75
CA ALA A 151 -7.22 13.63 24.07
C ALA A 151 -6.19 12.83 24.88
N THR A 152 -6.12 11.51 24.68
CA THR A 152 -5.13 10.65 25.33
C THR A 152 -4.08 10.13 24.34
N PRO A 153 -2.89 9.71 24.81
CA PRO A 153 -1.89 9.06 23.96
C PRO A 153 -2.42 7.79 23.25
N ALA A 154 -3.32 7.06 23.91
CA ALA A 154 -3.95 5.87 23.32
C ALA A 154 -4.87 6.25 22.15
N ASP A 155 -5.69 7.29 22.32
CA ASP A 155 -6.57 7.80 21.26
C ASP A 155 -5.75 8.36 20.10
N ALA A 156 -4.66 9.08 20.38
CA ALA A 156 -3.76 9.60 19.35
C ALA A 156 -3.10 8.47 18.55
N LEU A 157 -2.72 7.36 19.20
CA LEU A 157 -2.17 6.19 18.53
C LEU A 157 -3.21 5.46 17.67
N ALA A 158 -4.46 5.36 18.15
CA ALA A 158 -5.56 4.80 17.39
C ALA A 158 -5.84 5.63 16.13
N LEU A 159 -6.05 6.94 16.31
CA LEU A 159 -6.36 7.88 15.22
C LEU A 159 -5.20 8.03 14.23
N ALA A 160 -3.95 7.91 14.68
CA ALA A 160 -2.79 7.85 13.78
C ALA A 160 -2.83 6.66 12.84
N GLY A 161 -3.50 5.58 13.22
CA GLY A 161 -3.75 4.44 12.36
C GLY A 161 -4.71 4.73 11.25
N GLU A 162 -5.88 5.23 11.61
CA GLU A 162 -6.90 5.62 10.64
C GLU A 162 -6.35 6.66 9.65
N LEU A 163 -5.54 7.60 10.14
CA LEU A 163 -4.85 8.57 9.30
C LEU A 163 -3.80 7.91 8.37
N ALA A 164 -3.05 6.92 8.88
CA ALA A 164 -2.11 6.13 8.10
C ALA A 164 -2.81 5.36 6.98
N ASP A 165 -3.93 4.71 7.29
CA ASP A 165 -4.73 3.95 6.34
C ASP A 165 -5.31 4.88 5.26
N LEU A 166 -5.80 6.06 5.66
CA LEU A 166 -6.29 7.08 4.72
C LEU A 166 -5.18 7.59 3.78
N ILE A 167 -3.97 7.83 4.30
CA ILE A 167 -2.82 8.20 3.46
C ILE A 167 -2.53 7.11 2.43
N ASP A 168 -2.55 5.84 2.86
CA ASP A 168 -2.26 4.71 1.99
C ASP A 168 -3.34 4.54 0.91
N GLU A 169 -4.62 4.74 1.25
CA GLU A 169 -5.73 4.72 0.28
C GLU A 169 -5.57 5.81 -0.80
N PHE A 170 -5.20 7.03 -0.41
CA PHE A 170 -4.90 8.09 -1.39
C PHE A 170 -3.77 7.73 -2.33
N ILE A 171 -2.72 7.07 -1.82
CA ILE A 171 -1.59 6.62 -2.64
C ILE A 171 -2.04 5.51 -3.61
N VAL A 172 -2.78 4.52 -3.11
CA VAL A 172 -3.24 3.36 -3.89
C VAL A 172 -4.18 3.80 -5.01
N GLU A 173 -5.09 4.73 -4.74
CA GLU A 173 -6.03 5.25 -5.74
C GLU A 173 -5.41 6.32 -6.66
N GLY A 174 -4.14 6.68 -6.46
CA GLY A 174 -3.48 7.76 -7.21
C GLY A 174 -4.17 9.12 -7.01
N ALA A 175 -4.88 9.29 -5.90
CA ALA A 175 -5.63 10.49 -5.58
C ALA A 175 -4.69 11.62 -5.10
N HIS A 176 -4.97 12.84 -5.55
CA HIS A 176 -4.20 14.01 -5.12
C HIS A 176 -4.92 14.74 -3.98
N TRP A 177 -4.18 15.12 -2.94
CA TRP A 177 -4.69 15.84 -1.76
C TRP A 177 -5.38 17.17 -2.07
N SER A 178 -5.14 17.77 -3.25
CA SER A 178 -5.91 18.94 -3.71
C SER A 178 -7.40 18.66 -3.86
N ALA A 179 -7.82 17.39 -4.06
CA ALA A 179 -9.22 17.01 -4.11
C ALA A 179 -9.92 17.23 -2.75
N VAL A 180 -9.24 16.95 -1.64
CA VAL A 180 -9.75 17.19 -0.28
C VAL A 180 -10.00 18.68 -0.04
N ARG A 181 -9.11 19.55 -0.55
CA ARG A 181 -9.30 21.01 -0.44
C ARG A 181 -10.53 21.51 -1.20
N ARG A 182 -10.92 20.84 -2.29
CA ARG A 182 -12.14 21.19 -3.05
C ARG A 182 -13.41 20.77 -2.32
N LEU A 183 -13.43 19.56 -1.75
CA LEU A 183 -14.53 19.09 -0.90
C LEU A 183 -14.80 20.05 0.27
N ALA A 184 -13.75 20.72 0.76
CA ALA A 184 -13.87 21.73 1.81
C ALA A 184 -14.53 23.04 1.42
N ALA A 185 -14.53 23.37 0.13
CA ALA A 185 -15.05 24.63 -0.35
C ALA A 185 -16.54 24.53 -0.73
N GLU A 186 -17.05 23.32 -0.97
CA GLU A 186 -18.38 23.12 -1.56
C GLU A 186 -19.52 22.95 -0.54
N ASP A 187 -19.22 22.61 0.72
CA ASP A 187 -20.25 22.46 1.77
C ASP A 187 -19.95 23.31 3.02
N TYR A 188 -20.93 24.16 3.36
CA TYR A 188 -20.97 25.06 4.53
C TYR A 188 -21.09 24.31 5.88
N ASP A 189 -20.56 23.10 6.01
CA ASP A 189 -20.64 22.40 7.28
C ASP A 189 -19.49 22.81 8.19
N ARG A 190 -19.86 23.45 9.31
CA ARG A 190 -18.96 24.02 10.33
C ARG A 190 -17.96 22.97 10.87
N TYR A 191 -18.29 21.69 10.71
CA TYR A 191 -17.50 20.52 11.10
C TYR A 191 -16.42 20.13 10.08
N TRP A 192 -16.59 20.43 8.79
CA TRP A 192 -15.61 20.03 7.78
C TRP A 192 -14.29 20.79 7.89
N GLY A 193 -14.33 22.05 8.35
CA GLY A 193 -13.12 22.83 8.63
C GLY A 193 -12.19 22.15 9.66
N ILE A 194 -12.76 21.39 10.60
CA ILE A 194 -12.00 20.63 11.61
C ILE A 194 -11.25 19.49 10.94
N SER A 195 -11.96 18.70 10.14
CA SER A 195 -11.38 17.58 9.40
C SER A 195 -10.34 18.08 8.40
N ALA A 196 -10.58 19.20 7.71
CA ALA A 196 -9.61 19.81 6.82
C ALA A 196 -8.33 20.25 7.55
N GLU A 197 -8.47 20.85 8.74
CA GLU A 197 -7.31 21.23 9.56
C GLU A 197 -6.54 20.01 10.07
N PHE A 198 -7.24 18.98 10.54
CA PHE A 198 -6.64 17.72 10.95
C PHE A 198 -5.88 17.06 9.79
N LEU A 199 -6.47 17.04 8.60
CA LEU A 199 -5.86 16.44 7.41
C LEU A 199 -4.62 17.19 6.92
N LYS A 200 -4.35 18.43 7.36
CA LYS A 200 -3.04 19.08 7.12
C LYS A 200 -1.88 18.27 7.67
N ILE A 201 -2.10 17.44 8.71
CA ILE A 201 -1.11 16.47 9.19
C ILE A 201 -0.63 15.58 8.03
N ALA A 202 -1.56 14.99 7.27
CA ALA A 202 -1.24 14.12 6.15
C ALA A 202 -0.76 14.89 4.90
N ILE A 203 -1.29 16.08 4.65
CA ILE A 203 -1.07 16.84 3.42
C ILE A 203 0.25 17.63 3.45
N GLU A 204 0.59 18.20 4.61
CA GLU A 204 1.68 19.17 4.75
C GLU A 204 2.79 18.63 5.65
N LEU A 205 2.44 18.18 6.86
CA LEU A 205 3.43 17.82 7.88
C LEU A 205 4.11 16.46 7.59
N TRP A 206 3.32 15.45 7.20
CA TRP A 206 3.83 14.10 6.98
C TRP A 206 4.82 14.00 5.81
N PRO A 207 4.56 14.58 4.62
CA PRO A 207 5.51 14.57 3.51
C PRO A 207 6.86 15.24 3.85
N ASP A 208 6.84 16.26 4.72
CA ASP A 208 8.07 16.93 5.16
C ASP A 208 8.91 16.02 6.05
N ILE A 209 8.29 15.32 7.01
CA ILE A 209 8.96 14.32 7.86
C ILE A 209 9.59 13.20 7.03
N LEU A 210 8.89 12.72 6.02
CA LEU A 210 9.41 11.69 5.10
C LEU A 210 10.63 12.21 4.33
N ARG A 211 10.59 13.47 3.86
CA ARG A 211 11.70 14.10 3.15
C ARG A 211 12.93 14.26 4.03
N GLU A 212 12.75 14.71 5.27
CA GLU A 212 13.83 14.82 6.27
C GLU A 212 14.50 13.48 6.55
N ARG A 213 13.72 12.39 6.55
CA ARG A 213 14.20 11.02 6.78
C ARG A 213 14.73 10.34 5.53
N ASN A 214 14.65 10.99 4.37
CA ASN A 214 14.94 10.39 3.07
C ASN A 214 14.22 9.04 2.88
N ALA A 215 12.95 8.99 3.31
CA ALA A 215 12.10 7.80 3.27
C ALA A 215 10.80 8.09 2.53
N ILE A 216 10.06 7.04 2.18
CA ILE A 216 8.72 7.13 1.58
C ILE A 216 7.75 6.19 2.30
N ASP A 217 6.44 6.38 2.12
CA ASP A 217 5.46 5.39 2.59
C ASP A 217 5.63 4.04 1.88
N LEU A 218 5.29 2.95 2.58
CA LEU A 218 5.35 1.60 2.02
C LEU A 218 4.44 1.45 0.79
N ALA A 219 3.24 2.03 0.82
CA ALA A 219 2.33 2.07 -0.33
C ALA A 219 2.98 2.76 -1.54
N THR A 220 3.64 3.90 -1.33
CA THR A 220 4.34 4.63 -2.39
C THR A 220 5.50 3.81 -2.96
N ARG A 221 6.28 3.15 -2.10
CA ARG A 221 7.39 2.29 -2.53
C ARG A 221 6.87 1.14 -3.38
N ARG A 222 5.79 0.49 -2.96
CA ARG A 222 5.15 -0.62 -3.68
C ARG A 222 4.63 -0.18 -5.04
N ALA A 223 3.91 0.94 -5.13
CA ALA A 223 3.44 1.48 -6.40
C ALA A 223 4.59 1.71 -7.39
N ARG A 224 5.69 2.35 -6.95
CA ARG A 224 6.88 2.58 -7.79
C ARG A 224 7.58 1.30 -8.26
N LEU A 225 7.47 0.20 -7.51
CA LEU A 225 8.03 -1.10 -7.89
C LEU A 225 7.17 -1.86 -8.90
N ILE A 226 5.88 -1.54 -8.99
CA ILE A 226 4.92 -2.15 -9.92
C ILE A 226 4.97 -1.45 -11.29
N ASP A 227 5.11 -0.12 -11.32
CA ASP A 227 5.12 0.69 -12.56
C ASP A 227 6.37 0.52 -13.46
N ARG A 228 7.14 -0.55 -13.27
CA ARG A 228 8.34 -0.86 -14.07
C ARG A 228 8.21 -2.13 -14.89
#